data_AF-H0BVW6-F1
#
_entry.id   AF-H0BVW6-F1
#
_cell.length_a   1.000
_cell.length_b   1.000
_cell.length_c   1.000
_cell.angle_alpha   90.00
_cell.angle_beta   90.00
_cell.angle_gamma   90.00
#
_symmetry.space_group_name_H-M   'P 1'
#
loop_
_entity.id
_entity.type
_entity.pdbx_description
1 polymer ?
#
loop_
_entity_poly.entity_id
_entity_poly.type
_entity_poly.pdbx_seq_one_letter_code
_entity_poly.pdbx_strand_id
1 'polypeptide(L)' 'MKHLSTLAALLITAASFAAPLTGAMAADAPAKLANGALVDAKGMTLYTFDKDVAGSGKSTCNGGCAALWPPA' A
#
# COMPACT_ATOMS: atom_id res chain seq x y z
N MET A 1 55.44 -37.62 -16.49
CA MET A 1 55.84 -36.20 -16.66
C MET A 1 54.69 -35.47 -17.35
N LYS A 2 54.22 -34.34 -16.79
CA LYS A 2 52.98 -33.58 -17.08
C LYS A 2 51.77 -33.86 -16.17
N HIS A 3 52.00 -33.89 -14.86
CA HIS A 3 50.99 -33.48 -13.88
C HIS A 3 51.54 -32.24 -13.15
N LEU A 4 51.30 -31.03 -13.68
CA LEU A 4 51.36 -29.78 -12.91
C LEU A 4 50.93 -28.58 -13.78
N SER A 5 50.17 -27.63 -13.21
CA SER A 5 49.57 -26.40 -13.79
C SER A 5 48.15 -26.64 -14.33
N THR A 6 47.09 -25.96 -13.90
CA THR A 6 46.96 -24.62 -13.30
C THR A 6 45.57 -24.48 -12.69
N LEU A 7 45.50 -23.74 -11.58
CA LEU A 7 44.29 -23.18 -10.97
C LEU A 7 43.46 -22.31 -11.95
N ALA A 8 42.21 -22.07 -11.54
CA ALA A 8 41.34 -20.94 -11.89
C ALA A 8 40.40 -21.10 -13.11
N ALA A 9 39.14 -21.38 -12.79
CA ALA A 9 37.94 -20.76 -13.37
C ALA A 9 36.74 -21.26 -12.54
N LEU A 10 36.54 -20.77 -11.31
CA LEU A 10 35.63 -19.68 -10.98
C LEU A 10 34.56 -19.40 -12.05
N LEU A 11 33.31 -19.26 -11.57
CA LEU A 11 32.12 -18.69 -12.22
C LEU A 11 31.12 -19.73 -12.78
N ILE A 12 30.50 -20.50 -11.89
CA ILE A 12 29.11 -20.94 -12.15
C ILE A 12 28.24 -19.70 -11.90
N THR A 13 27.76 -19.15 -13.01
CA THR A 13 26.87 -17.99 -13.11
C THR A 13 25.64 -18.16 -12.23
N ALA A 14 25.56 -17.39 -11.14
CA ALA A 14 24.31 -17.13 -10.46
C ALA A 14 23.44 -16.31 -11.42
N ALA A 15 22.52 -16.99 -12.13
CA ALA A 15 21.50 -16.32 -12.92
C ALA A 15 20.58 -15.56 -11.95
N SER A 16 20.86 -14.27 -11.80
CA SER A 16 20.05 -13.33 -11.04
C SER A 16 18.61 -13.36 -11.55
N PHE A 17 17.69 -13.92 -10.76
CA PHE A 17 16.26 -13.72 -10.95
C PHE A 17 15.95 -12.22 -10.74
N ALA A 18 16.02 -11.43 -11.80
CA ALA A 18 15.47 -10.09 -11.81
C ALA A 18 13.95 -10.19 -11.86
N ALA A 19 13.31 -10.35 -10.70
CA ALA A 19 11.88 -10.15 -10.57
C ALA A 19 11.58 -8.67 -10.89
N PRO A 20 10.66 -8.35 -11.82
CA PRO A 20 10.24 -6.97 -12.02
C PRO A 20 9.59 -6.49 -10.74
N LEU A 21 10.22 -5.49 -10.10
CA LEU A 21 9.66 -4.77 -8.98
C LEU A 21 8.48 -3.96 -9.51
N THR A 22 7.31 -4.58 -9.66
CA THR A 22 6.07 -3.85 -9.87
C THR A 22 5.83 -3.08 -8.57
N GLY A 23 6.31 -1.85 -8.51
CA GLY A 23 6.09 -0.95 -7.38
C GLY A 23 4.59 -0.86 -7.14
N ALA A 24 4.15 -1.13 -5.92
CA ALA A 24 2.78 -0.86 -5.51
C ALA A 24 2.55 0.65 -5.63
N MET A 25 1.70 1.06 -6.56
CA MET A 25 1.22 2.43 -6.61
C MET A 25 0.34 2.61 -5.38
N ALA A 26 0.88 3.27 -4.35
CA ALA A 26 0.06 3.74 -3.24
C ALA A 26 -0.88 4.80 -3.80
N ALA A 27 -2.18 4.49 -3.87
CA ALA A 27 -3.18 5.51 -4.09
C ALA A 27 -3.18 6.46 -2.88
N ASP A 28 -3.44 7.75 -3.12
CA ASP A 28 -3.67 8.69 -2.03
C ASP A 28 -4.79 8.15 -1.13
N ALA A 29 -4.53 8.18 0.18
CA ALA A 29 -5.55 7.81 1.14
C ALA A 29 -6.72 8.81 1.04
N PRO A 30 -7.98 8.34 1.09
CA PRO A 30 -9.15 9.22 1.00
C PRO A 30 -9.25 10.23 2.15
N ALA A 31 -8.53 9.98 3.25
CA ALA A 31 -8.49 10.83 4.42
C ALA A 31 -7.05 11.08 4.88
N LYS A 32 -6.80 12.28 5.41
CA LYS A 32 -5.52 12.67 6.02
C LYS A 32 -5.74 13.15 7.45
N LEU A 33 -4.76 12.95 8.33
CA LEU A 33 -4.75 13.59 9.65
C LEU A 33 -4.30 15.05 9.54
N ALA A 34 -5.12 15.97 10.05
CA ALA A 34 -4.79 17.38 10.24
C ALA A 34 -5.27 17.85 11.61
N ASN A 35 -4.39 18.45 12.40
CA ASN A 35 -4.70 18.99 13.73
C ASN A 35 -5.42 17.99 14.67
N GLY A 36 -5.09 16.70 14.57
CA GLY A 36 -5.70 15.65 15.40
C GLY A 36 -7.05 15.12 14.90
N ALA A 37 -7.56 15.60 13.76
CA ALA A 37 -8.78 15.11 13.12
C ALA A 37 -8.50 14.54 11.74
N LEU A 38 -9.36 13.64 11.26
CA LEU A 38 -9.35 13.22 9.86
C LEU A 38 -10.01 14.31 9.01
N VAL A 39 -9.38 14.66 7.89
CA VAL A 39 -9.87 15.64 6.92
C VAL A 39 -9.81 15.08 5.51
N ASP A 40 -10.72 15.55 4.66
CA ASP A 40 -10.68 15.29 3.21
C ASP A 40 -9.63 16.16 2.49
N ALA A 41 -9.51 15.98 1.17
CA ALA A 41 -8.59 16.76 0.33
C ALA A 41 -8.88 18.27 0.29
N LYS A 42 -10.09 18.70 0.69
CA LYS A 42 -10.50 20.10 0.77
C LYS A 42 -10.32 20.69 2.19
N GLY A 43 -9.85 19.88 3.14
CA GLY A 43 -9.64 20.28 4.54
C GLY A 43 -10.90 20.21 5.40
N MET A 44 -11.96 19.55 4.94
CA MET A 44 -13.19 19.35 5.71
C MET A 44 -13.03 18.20 6.70
N THR A 45 -13.41 18.41 7.95
CA THR A 45 -13.39 17.37 8.98
C THR A 45 -14.31 16.22 8.62
N LEU A 46 -13.78 15.00 8.70
CA LEU A 46 -14.52 13.76 8.50
C LEU A 46 -15.10 13.26 9.82
N TYR A 47 -16.29 12.68 9.72
CA TYR A 47 -17.01 12.07 10.82
C TYR A 47 -17.23 10.58 10.52
N THR A 48 -17.50 9.79 11.54
CA THR A 48 -17.89 8.37 11.41
C THR A 48 -19.41 8.24 11.30
N PHE A 49 -19.89 7.30 10.49
CA PHE A 49 -21.32 7.01 10.45
C PHE A 49 -21.73 6.25 11.71
N ASP A 50 -22.83 6.66 12.34
CA ASP A 50 -23.26 6.18 13.66
C ASP A 50 -23.44 4.65 13.74
N LYS A 51 -23.84 4.02 12.63
CA LYS A 51 -24.04 2.57 12.56
C LYS A 51 -22.79 1.77 12.24
N ASP A 52 -21.65 2.43 12.07
CA ASP A 52 -20.39 1.75 11.80
C ASP A 52 -19.87 1.05 13.05
N VAL A 53 -19.36 -0.16 12.86
CA VAL A 53 -18.73 -0.91 13.95
C VAL A 53 -17.37 -0.29 14.24
N ALA A 54 -17.18 0.21 15.46
CA ALA A 54 -15.94 0.82 15.91
C ALA A 54 -14.74 -0.12 15.69
N GLY A 55 -13.67 0.39 15.10
CA GLY A 55 -12.45 -0.37 14.81
C GLY A 55 -12.53 -1.34 13.62
N SER A 56 -13.70 -1.49 12.96
CA SER A 56 -13.82 -2.37 11.78
C SER A 56 -13.13 -1.82 10.53
N GLY A 57 -12.93 -0.50 10.47
CA GLY A 57 -12.44 0.20 9.29
C GLY A 57 -13.39 0.15 8.09
N LYS A 58 -14.66 -0.26 8.29
CA LYS A 58 -15.66 -0.41 7.23
C LYS A 58 -16.90 0.38 7.58
N SER A 59 -17.38 1.17 6.62
CA SER A 59 -18.69 1.79 6.74
C SER A 59 -19.79 0.82 6.32
N THR A 60 -20.85 0.81 7.10
CA THR A 60 -22.12 0.12 6.77
C THR A 60 -23.06 1.03 5.98
N CYS A 61 -22.70 2.31 5.80
CA CYS A 61 -23.50 3.24 5.03
C CYS A 61 -23.46 2.91 3.53
N ASN A 62 -24.60 2.48 3.01
CA ASN A 62 -24.82 2.15 1.60
C ASN A 62 -26.16 2.72 1.12
N GLY A 63 -26.34 2.85 -0.20
CA GLY A 63 -27.59 3.35 -0.79
C GLY A 63 -27.85 4.82 -0.44
N GLY A 64 -29.06 5.15 0.01
CA GLY A 64 -29.47 6.54 0.25
C GLY A 64 -28.61 7.31 1.26
N CYS A 65 -28.06 6.64 2.27
CA CYS A 65 -27.19 7.34 3.22
C CYS A 65 -25.87 7.78 2.57
N ALA A 66 -25.37 7.08 1.54
CA ALA A 66 -24.11 7.46 0.87
C ALA A 66 -24.24 8.75 0.04
N ALA A 67 -25.47 9.19 -0.26
CA ALA A 67 -25.72 10.50 -0.87
C ALA A 67 -25.68 11.64 0.16
N LEU A 68 -26.07 11.36 1.41
CA LEU A 68 -26.06 12.32 2.52
C LEU A 68 -24.71 12.34 3.25
N TRP A 69 -24.02 11.20 3.24
CA TRP A 69 -22.76 10.94 3.90
C TRP A 69 -21.78 10.32 2.88
N PRO A 70 -21.29 11.11 1.92
CA PRO A 70 -20.42 10.60 0.88
C PRO A 70 -19.08 10.14 1.47
N PRO A 71 -18.50 9.05 0.92
CA PRO A 71 -17.12 8.70 1.23
C PRO A 71 -16.19 9.83 0.75
N ALA A 72 -15.12 10.04 1.52
CA ALA A 72 -14.08 11.03 1.23
C ALA A 72 -13.21 10.62 0.04
#